data_AF-A0A1Y1Y963-F1
#
_entry.id   AF-A0A1Y1Y963-F1
#
_cell.length_a   1.000
_cell.length_b   1.000
_cell.length_c   1.000
_cell.angle_alpha   90.00
_cell.angle_beta   90.00
_cell.angle_gamma   90.00
#
_symmetry.space_group_name_H-M   'P 1'
#
loop_
_entity.id
_entity.type
_entity.pdbx_description
1 polymer ?
#
loop_
_entity_poly.entity_id
_entity_poly.type
_entity_poly.pdbx_seq_one_letter_code
_entity_poly.pdbx_strand_id
1 'polypeptide(L)'
;MKISAILICSGLLMVPGTLAGQCTKVGSKYRCGRIENNSKRTMSYTQDPNSSTAPHLCQFWNWPGHSDKPVKCTQYTTPPGGTAGCGTCSAKGVDVDGFTFADTDYIINNDPITKGVWTKIDDLTTVVCNGGQGSTKPYCTS
;
A
#
# COMPACT_ATOMS: atom_id res chain seq x y z
N MET A 1 -54.55 -14.29 6.19
CA MET A 1 -53.36 -14.88 5.56
C MET A 1 -52.18 -13.96 5.82
N LYS A 2 -51.19 -14.39 6.61
CA LYS A 2 -49.95 -13.64 6.84
C LYS A 2 -48.88 -14.18 5.88
N ILE A 3 -48.41 -13.34 4.97
CA ILE A 3 -47.30 -13.67 4.07
C ILE A 3 -46.03 -13.18 4.78
N SER A 4 -45.25 -14.13 5.30
CA SER A 4 -43.91 -13.85 5.83
C SER A 4 -42.94 -13.75 4.66
N ALA A 5 -42.43 -12.55 4.39
CA ALA A 5 -41.33 -12.34 3.47
C ALA A 5 -40.00 -12.64 4.19
N ILE A 6 -39.32 -13.70 3.77
CA ILE A 6 -37.94 -14.00 4.17
C ILE A 6 -37.03 -13.15 3.27
N LEU A 7 -36.49 -12.07 3.82
CA LEU A 7 -35.46 -11.27 3.15
C LEU A 7 -34.12 -11.99 3.33
N ILE A 8 -33.65 -12.66 2.28
CA ILE A 8 -32.32 -13.26 2.23
C ILE A 8 -31.32 -12.12 2.13
N CYS A 9 -30.70 -11.77 3.27
CA CYS A 9 -29.60 -10.83 3.32
C CYS A 9 -28.37 -11.55 2.78
N SER A 10 -28.10 -11.40 1.47
CA SER A 10 -26.84 -11.80 0.85
C SER A 10 -25.72 -10.92 1.39
N GLY A 11 -25.20 -11.29 2.56
CA GLY A 11 -23.99 -10.71 3.12
C GLY A 11 -22.80 -11.12 2.24
N LEU A 12 -22.35 -10.21 1.38
CA LEU A 12 -20.96 -10.23 0.91
C LEU A 12 -20.08 -10.14 2.16
N LEU A 13 -19.49 -11.28 2.53
CA LEU A 13 -18.37 -11.31 3.45
C LEU A 13 -17.22 -10.54 2.78
N MET A 14 -17.09 -9.26 3.13
CA MET A 14 -15.82 -8.57 2.92
C MET A 14 -14.82 -9.29 3.82
N VAL A 15 -13.98 -10.12 3.21
CA VAL A 15 -12.89 -10.79 3.90
C VAL A 15 -12.00 -9.69 4.47
N PRO A 16 -11.76 -9.63 5.79
CA PRO A 16 -10.82 -8.66 6.33
C PRO A 16 -9.46 -8.95 5.70
N GLY A 17 -8.96 -8.00 4.89
CA GLY A 17 -7.62 -8.07 4.34
C GLY A 17 -6.65 -8.31 5.48
N THR A 18 -5.88 -9.40 5.39
CA THR A 18 -4.89 -9.78 6.38
C THR A 18 -3.94 -8.61 6.57
N LEU A 19 -3.98 -8.01 7.76
CA LEU A 19 -3.10 -6.92 8.13
C LEU A 19 -1.69 -7.49 8.35
N ALA A 20 -0.79 -7.08 7.45
CA ALA A 20 0.67 -7.15 7.49
C ALA A 20 1.38 -8.37 6.86
N GLY A 21 2.22 -8.06 5.86
CA GLY A 21 3.62 -8.48 5.83
C GLY A 21 4.00 -9.72 5.03
N GLN A 22 3.11 -10.32 4.23
CA GLN A 22 3.47 -11.55 3.53
C GLN A 22 2.89 -11.68 2.13
N CYS A 23 3.81 -11.85 1.18
CA CYS A 23 3.52 -12.32 -0.16
C CYS A 23 2.48 -13.45 -0.19
N THR A 24 1.40 -13.25 -0.95
CA THR A 24 0.37 -14.24 -1.18
C THR A 24 0.80 -15.24 -2.26
N LYS A 25 0.71 -16.55 -1.98
CA LYS A 25 0.99 -17.58 -2.99
C LYS A 25 -0.24 -17.80 -3.89
N VAL A 26 -0.09 -17.51 -5.19
CA VAL A 26 -1.12 -17.70 -6.21
C VAL A 26 -0.62 -18.70 -7.25
N GLY A 27 -1.13 -19.94 -7.17
CA GLY A 27 -0.64 -21.06 -7.96
C GLY A 27 0.81 -21.42 -7.62
N SER A 28 1.70 -21.39 -8.61
CA SER A 28 3.14 -21.66 -8.45
C SER A 28 3.98 -20.41 -8.19
N LYS A 29 3.36 -19.22 -8.09
CA LYS A 29 4.06 -17.94 -7.93
C LYS A 29 3.65 -17.25 -6.62
N TYR A 30 4.53 -16.40 -6.12
CA TYR A 30 4.23 -15.45 -5.06
C TYR A 30 3.85 -14.10 -5.68
N ARG A 31 2.89 -13.44 -5.03
CA ARG A 31 2.46 -12.08 -5.31
C ARG A 31 2.76 -11.25 -4.07
N CYS A 32 3.54 -10.19 -4.23
CA CYS A 32 3.89 -9.28 -3.14
C CYS A 32 3.72 -7.85 -3.63
N GLY A 33 3.39 -6.94 -2.72
CA GLY A 33 3.32 -5.52 -2.98
C GLY A 33 4.65 -5.04 -3.55
N ARG A 34 4.56 -4.15 -4.53
CA ARG A 34 5.71 -3.60 -5.26
C ARG A 34 5.51 -2.12 -5.47
N ILE A 35 6.60 -1.38 -5.42
CA ILE A 35 6.63 0.03 -5.77
C ILE A 35 7.77 0.31 -6.75
N GLU A 36 7.51 1.17 -7.72
CA GLU A 36 8.47 1.65 -8.70
C GLU A 36 8.55 3.16 -8.63
N ASN A 37 9.75 3.66 -8.35
CA ASN A 37 10.00 5.08 -8.16
C ASN A 37 10.58 5.72 -9.43
N ASN A 38 9.75 5.91 -10.45
CA ASN A 38 10.13 6.64 -11.66
C ASN A 38 10.11 8.18 -11.46
N SER A 39 9.98 8.65 -10.22
CA SER A 39 10.06 10.06 -9.87
C SER A 39 11.51 10.52 -9.67
N LYS A 40 11.71 11.84 -9.54
CA LYS A 40 13.02 12.42 -9.18
C LYS A 40 13.25 12.49 -7.65
N ARG A 41 12.34 11.95 -6.85
CA ARG A 41 12.33 12.06 -5.39
C ARG A 41 12.65 10.72 -4.75
N THR A 42 13.26 10.73 -3.57
CA THR A 42 13.39 9.49 -2.78
C THR A 42 12.04 9.14 -2.17
N MET A 43 11.65 7.88 -2.30
CA MET A 43 10.44 7.33 -1.70
C MET A 43 10.81 6.52 -0.46
N SER A 44 10.00 6.59 0.59
CA SER A 44 10.09 5.70 1.74
C SER A 44 9.03 4.61 1.64
N TYR A 45 9.35 3.41 2.13
CA TYR A 45 8.43 2.29 2.15
C TYR A 45 8.56 1.44 3.41
N THR A 46 7.56 0.59 3.65
CA THR A 46 7.52 -0.34 4.77
C THR A 46 7.03 -1.71 4.30
N GLN A 47 7.47 -2.76 4.99
CA GLN A 47 7.19 -4.17 4.65
C GLN A 47 6.36 -4.89 5.73
N ASP A 48 6.12 -4.24 6.86
CA ASP A 48 5.41 -4.80 8.01
C ASP A 48 4.90 -3.66 8.91
N PRO A 49 3.93 -2.86 8.44
CA PRO A 49 3.32 -1.83 9.26
C PRO A 49 2.46 -2.49 10.34
N ASN A 50 2.34 -1.82 11.48
CA ASN A 50 1.71 -2.29 12.71
C ASN A 50 2.53 -3.34 13.50
N SER A 51 3.82 -3.51 13.18
CA SER A 51 4.74 -4.33 13.96
C SER A 51 5.07 -3.70 15.31
N SER A 52 4.86 -4.43 16.41
CA SER A 52 4.97 -3.88 17.78
C SER A 52 6.39 -3.43 18.16
N THR A 53 7.39 -3.98 17.48
CA THR A 53 8.83 -3.71 17.69
C THR A 53 9.37 -2.62 16.78
N ALA A 54 8.59 -2.14 15.81
CA ALA A 54 9.10 -1.18 14.85
C ALA A 54 9.31 0.22 15.48
N PRO A 55 10.37 0.94 15.08
CA PRO A 55 10.84 2.12 15.81
C PRO A 55 10.12 3.43 15.47
N HIS A 56 9.41 3.50 14.33
CA HIS A 56 8.75 4.74 13.90
C HIS A 56 7.22 4.63 14.00
N LEU A 57 6.55 5.78 13.99
CA LEU A 57 5.11 5.90 13.77
C LEU A 57 4.84 6.42 12.35
N CYS A 58 4.11 5.65 11.56
CA CYS A 58 3.66 6.00 10.21
C CYS A 58 2.16 6.31 10.24
N GLN A 59 1.77 7.49 9.79
CA GLN A 59 0.36 7.89 9.68
C GLN A 59 -0.20 7.41 8.34
N PHE A 60 -1.09 6.42 8.35
CA PHE A 60 -1.75 5.92 7.14
C PHE A 60 -3.13 6.56 6.94
N TRP A 61 -3.41 7.08 5.74
CA TRP A 61 -4.71 7.69 5.41
C TRP A 61 -5.76 6.68 4.94
N ASN A 62 -5.33 5.49 4.51
CA ASN A 62 -6.21 4.45 3.98
C ASN A 62 -6.04 3.11 4.72
N TRP A 63 -5.83 3.17 6.04
CA TRP A 63 -5.69 1.95 6.82
C TRP A 63 -7.01 1.15 6.83
N PRO A 64 -7.01 -0.17 6.60
CA PRO A 64 -8.25 -0.95 6.56
C PRO A 64 -9.11 -0.75 7.82
N GLY A 65 -10.35 -0.27 7.62
CA GLY A 65 -11.31 0.02 8.69
C GLY A 65 -11.14 1.38 9.39
N HIS A 66 -10.23 2.25 8.94
CA HIS A 66 -9.95 3.55 9.55
C HIS A 66 -9.61 4.62 8.48
N SER A 67 -10.10 5.84 8.65
CA SER A 67 -9.80 6.95 7.71
C SER A 67 -8.42 7.60 7.93
N ASP A 68 -7.80 7.32 9.08
CA ASP A 68 -6.50 7.85 9.46
C ASP A 68 -5.99 7.07 10.67
N LYS A 69 -4.86 6.37 10.54
CA LYS A 69 -4.32 5.54 11.62
C LYS A 69 -2.80 5.67 11.75
N PRO A 70 -2.28 6.13 12.90
CA PRO A 70 -0.88 5.96 13.21
C PRO A 70 -0.61 4.50 13.56
N VAL A 71 0.37 3.89 12.89
CA VAL A 71 0.83 2.52 13.17
C VAL A 71 2.34 2.50 13.29
N LYS A 72 2.88 1.55 14.06
CA LYS A 72 4.33 1.36 14.12
C LYS A 72 4.86 0.82 12.79
N CYS A 73 6.04 1.25 12.36
CA CYS A 73 6.58 0.85 11.05
C CYS A 73 8.11 0.94 11.00
N THR A 74 8.72 0.02 10.23
CA THR A 74 10.12 0.14 9.82
C THR A 74 10.16 0.83 8.46
N GLN A 75 11.01 1.84 8.33
CA GLN A 75 11.10 2.64 7.11
C GLN A 75 12.36 2.24 6.34
N TYR A 76 12.17 1.94 5.07
CA TYR A 76 13.22 1.72 4.08
C TYR A 76 13.10 2.79 2.99
N THR A 77 14.13 2.95 2.16
CA THR A 77 14.12 3.94 1.10
C THR A 77 14.33 3.31 -0.27
N THR A 78 13.72 3.93 -1.28
CA THR A 78 13.90 3.60 -2.69
C THR A 78 14.32 4.89 -3.42
N PRO A 79 15.53 4.94 -3.99
CA PRO A 79 16.01 6.14 -4.69
C PRO A 79 15.21 6.40 -5.97
N PRO A 80 15.37 7.58 -6.60
CA PRO A 80 14.91 7.82 -7.97
C PRO A 80 15.35 6.71 -8.93
N GLY A 81 14.43 6.23 -9.76
CA GLY A 81 14.62 5.08 -10.67
C GLY A 81 14.63 3.71 -9.97
N GLY A 82 14.47 3.66 -8.64
CA GLY A 82 14.53 2.43 -7.87
C GLY A 82 13.22 1.63 -7.87
N THR A 83 13.32 0.36 -7.50
CA THR A 83 12.18 -0.55 -7.27
C THR A 83 12.32 -1.21 -5.90
N ALA A 84 11.19 -1.40 -5.21
CA ALA A 84 11.13 -2.23 -4.01
C ALA A 84 9.94 -3.20 -4.10
N GLY A 85 10.09 -4.36 -3.46
CA GLY A 85 9.13 -5.46 -3.58
C GLY A 85 9.31 -6.28 -4.86
N CYS A 86 8.73 -7.48 -4.89
CA CYS A 86 8.90 -8.38 -6.03
C CYS A 86 7.77 -8.26 -7.07
N GLY A 87 6.56 -7.86 -6.67
CA GLY A 87 5.38 -7.94 -7.53
C GLY A 87 4.99 -9.40 -7.74
N THR A 88 5.48 -10.02 -8.80
CA THR A 88 5.27 -11.44 -9.08
C THR A 88 6.59 -12.18 -9.16
N CYS A 89 6.82 -13.12 -8.25
CA CYS A 89 8.09 -13.81 -8.15
C CYS A 89 7.92 -15.34 -7.99
N SER A 90 8.93 -16.11 -8.42
CA SER A 90 8.94 -17.59 -8.31
C SER A 90 9.25 -18.08 -6.89
N ALA A 91 9.85 -17.24 -6.07
CA ALA A 91 10.13 -17.49 -4.65
C ALA A 91 9.57 -16.34 -3.80
N LYS A 92 9.39 -16.56 -2.50
CA LYS A 92 8.91 -15.51 -1.58
C LYS A 92 9.91 -14.34 -1.60
N GLY A 93 9.43 -13.15 -1.96
CA GLY A 93 10.24 -11.94 -2.08
C GLY A 93 9.97 -10.94 -0.96
N VAL A 94 10.45 -9.71 -1.17
CA VAL A 94 10.05 -8.55 -0.36
C VAL A 94 8.61 -8.19 -0.71
N ASP A 95 7.83 -7.94 0.33
CA ASP A 95 6.46 -7.46 0.26
C ASP A 95 6.43 -6.00 0.71
N VAL A 96 6.02 -5.09 -0.16
CA VAL A 96 5.85 -3.69 0.21
C VAL A 96 4.40 -3.47 0.61
N ASP A 97 4.20 -3.09 1.86
CA ASP A 97 2.88 -2.90 2.43
C ASP A 97 2.40 -1.45 2.36
N GLY A 98 3.33 -0.50 2.21
CA GLY A 98 2.99 0.90 2.10
C GLY A 98 4.18 1.79 1.79
N PHE A 99 3.89 3.01 1.35
CA PHE A 99 4.89 3.97 0.91
C PHE A 99 4.49 5.42 1.22
N THR A 100 5.46 6.33 1.13
CA THR A 100 5.24 7.77 1.21
C THR A 100 6.37 8.54 0.51
N PHE A 101 6.09 9.81 0.17
CA PHE A 101 7.12 10.81 -0.12
C PHE A 101 7.25 11.75 1.08
N ALA A 102 8.42 11.76 1.73
CA ALA A 102 8.61 12.53 2.96
C ALA A 102 8.71 14.04 2.72
N ASP A 103 9.21 14.47 1.56
CA ASP A 103 9.56 15.86 1.26
C ASP A 103 8.57 16.57 0.32
N THR A 104 7.63 15.84 -0.28
CA THR A 104 6.70 16.39 -1.28
C THR A 104 5.34 15.72 -1.23
N ASP A 105 4.30 16.50 -1.51
CA ASP A 105 2.97 15.94 -1.72
C ASP A 105 2.97 15.07 -2.97
N TYR A 106 2.12 14.07 -3.00
CA TYR A 106 1.97 13.17 -4.14
C TYR A 106 0.51 12.90 -4.44
N ILE A 107 0.25 12.29 -5.58
CA ILE A 107 -1.09 11.86 -5.98
C ILE A 107 -1.04 10.34 -6.16
N ILE A 108 -2.02 9.61 -5.65
CA ILE A 108 -2.21 8.17 -5.91
C ILE A 108 -3.62 7.94 -6.41
N ASN A 109 -3.78 7.36 -7.60
CA ASN A 109 -5.11 7.09 -8.19
C ASN A 109 -6.07 8.30 -8.21
N ASN A 110 -5.52 9.50 -8.43
CA ASN A 110 -6.21 10.81 -8.38
C ASN A 110 -6.48 11.39 -6.99
N ASP A 111 -6.13 10.69 -5.90
CA ASP A 111 -6.24 11.22 -4.55
C ASP A 111 -4.98 12.02 -4.17
N PRO A 112 -5.10 13.30 -3.77
CA PRO A 112 -3.98 14.12 -3.32
C PRO A 112 -3.58 13.75 -1.89
N ILE A 113 -2.33 13.37 -1.69
CA ILE A 113 -1.79 12.96 -0.40
C ILE A 113 -0.72 13.94 0.06
N THR A 114 -0.84 14.38 1.31
CA THR A 114 0.15 15.25 1.95
C THR A 114 1.46 14.51 2.18
N LYS A 115 2.58 15.20 1.97
CA LYS A 115 3.93 14.67 2.25
C LYS A 115 4.02 14.02 3.63
N GLY A 116 4.73 12.90 3.73
CA GLY A 116 4.93 12.14 4.97
C GLY A 116 3.72 11.33 5.44
N VAL A 117 2.54 11.50 4.84
CA VAL A 117 1.39 10.61 5.05
C VAL A 117 1.57 9.35 4.20
N TRP A 118 1.33 8.19 4.81
CA TRP A 118 1.59 6.88 4.25
C TRP A 118 0.37 6.32 3.54
N THR A 119 0.61 5.74 2.36
CA THR A 119 -0.39 4.99 1.60
C THR A 119 -0.16 3.50 1.83
N LYS A 120 -1.17 2.80 2.32
CA LYS A 120 -1.22 1.32 2.37
C LYS A 120 -1.50 0.81 0.97
N ILE A 121 -0.83 -0.27 0.59
CA ILE A 121 -1.07 -1.01 -0.65
C ILE A 121 -1.30 -2.48 -0.33
N ASP A 122 -2.00 -3.21 -1.20
CA ASP A 122 -2.24 -4.64 -1.05
C ASP A 122 -1.07 -5.48 -1.59
N ASP A 123 -0.92 -6.71 -1.10
CA ASP A 123 0.15 -7.64 -1.50
C ASP A 123 0.10 -8.03 -2.99
N LEU A 124 -1.00 -7.74 -3.69
CA LEU A 124 -1.16 -8.03 -5.12
C LEU A 124 -0.85 -6.81 -6.01
N THR A 125 -0.53 -5.68 -5.40
CA THR A 125 -0.53 -4.38 -6.07
C THR A 125 0.89 -3.95 -6.45
N THR A 126 1.04 -3.42 -7.65
CA THR A 126 2.27 -2.73 -8.08
C THR A 126 1.96 -1.26 -8.27
N VAL A 127 2.55 -0.41 -7.43
CA VAL A 127 2.43 1.03 -7.58
C VAL A 127 3.58 1.58 -8.42
N VAL A 128 3.25 2.33 -9.46
CA VAL A 128 4.24 3.03 -10.29
C VAL A 128 4.09 4.53 -10.06
N CYS A 129 5.10 5.15 -9.46
CA CYS A 129 5.15 6.58 -9.19
C CYS A 129 6.04 7.28 -10.22
N ASN A 130 5.43 8.08 -11.09
CA ASN A 130 6.13 8.86 -12.11
C ASN A 130 6.36 10.31 -11.63
N GLY A 131 7.35 10.98 -12.20
CA GLY A 131 7.45 12.44 -12.07
C GLY A 131 6.30 13.11 -12.82
N GLY A 132 5.55 14.00 -12.16
CA GLY A 132 4.47 14.75 -12.81
C GLY A 132 4.96 15.64 -13.97
N GLN A 133 4.07 15.97 -14.91
CA GLN A 133 4.33 16.99 -15.94
C GLN A 133 4.82 18.28 -15.24
N GLY A 134 6.03 18.74 -15.56
CA GLY A 134 6.59 19.95 -14.98
C GLY A 134 7.21 19.82 -13.57
N SER A 135 7.41 18.60 -13.05
CA SER A 135 8.23 18.33 -11.84
C SER A 135 7.64 18.70 -10.47
N THR A 136 6.35 19.04 -10.34
CA THR A 136 5.83 19.59 -9.07
C THR A 136 5.41 18.53 -8.04
N LYS A 137 4.79 17.41 -8.44
CA LYS A 137 4.36 16.33 -7.53
C LYS A 137 4.49 14.95 -8.19
N PRO A 138 4.96 13.89 -7.49
CA PRO A 138 4.88 12.53 -7.98
C PRO A 138 3.42 12.11 -8.22
N TYR A 139 3.17 11.43 -9.33
CA TYR A 139 1.87 10.85 -9.67
C TYR A 139 2.00 9.33 -9.73
N CYS A 140 1.28 8.66 -8.84
CA CYS A 140 1.32 7.23 -8.63
C CYS A 140 0.03 6.57 -9.11
N THR A 141 0.17 5.37 -9.68
CA THR A 141 -0.95 4.51 -10.09
C THR A 141 -0.71 3.10 -9.59
N SER A 142 -1.77 2.44 -9.10
CA SER A 142 -1.74 1.09 -8.55
C SER A 142 -2.54 0.08 -9.37
#